data_AF-A0A0E0DVQ1-F1
#
_entry.id   AF-A0A0E0DVQ1-F1
#
_cell.length_a   1.000
_cell.length_b   1.000
_cell.length_c   1.000
_cell.angle_alpha   90.00
_cell.angle_beta   90.00
_cell.angle_gamma   90.00
#
_symmetry.space_group_name_H-M   'P 1'
#
loop_
_entity.id
_entity.type
_entity.pdbx_description
1 polymer ?
#
loop_
_entity_poly.entity_id
_entity_poly.type
_entity_poly.pdbx_seq_one_letter_code
_entity_poly.pdbx_strand_id
1 'polypeptide(L)'
;MEMELNAAVTVQTLIDVFTVSGIVHYGTAGSSNDSMSFGDVSVPKFVAYTSAWTWKKFKSPKESDTELSFGDFTVPNGGENLLGALKFRNEELYSVGKPMKEVFWLPVDSAWFKIAGGLKVTLERCNDTFCLPTTPKVVCGLKGSSADMFLDNAEYRKFLFREFGVSTVDEESAAVVMTTTSPGIPVIVFRGVSDLAGGEPTWSSTSLMNLASINALKVAVEFIATVGKQKSTMSAGSANN
;
A
#
# COMPACT_ATOMS: atom_id res chain seq x y z
N MET A 1 9.56 2.19 -13.29
CA MET A 1 10.72 2.06 -12.39
C MET A 1 11.00 3.36 -11.62
N GLU A 2 10.14 4.37 -11.76
CA GLU A 2 10.46 5.72 -11.29
C GLU A 2 9.92 5.97 -9.88
N MET A 3 8.68 5.55 -9.57
CA MET A 3 8.01 5.88 -8.32
C MET A 3 8.64 5.14 -7.12
N GLU A 4 8.83 3.82 -7.23
CA GLU A 4 9.41 2.99 -6.16
C GLU A 4 10.86 3.42 -5.84
N LEU A 5 11.66 3.66 -6.89
CA LEU A 5 13.05 4.10 -6.75
C LEU A 5 13.13 5.50 -6.11
N ASN A 6 12.33 6.45 -6.59
CA ASN A 6 12.29 7.81 -6.03
C ASN A 6 11.85 7.78 -4.57
N ALA A 7 10.87 6.94 -4.21
CA ALA A 7 10.43 6.78 -2.84
C ALA A 7 11.54 6.23 -1.93
N ALA A 8 12.24 5.17 -2.36
CA ALA A 8 13.34 4.59 -1.62
C ALA A 8 14.50 5.58 -1.42
N VAL A 9 14.91 6.29 -2.49
CA VAL A 9 15.96 7.32 -2.42
C VAL A 9 15.56 8.47 -1.50
N THR A 10 14.31 8.92 -1.56
CA THR A 10 13.79 9.98 -0.71
C THR A 10 13.85 9.56 0.76
N VAL A 11 13.37 8.37 1.10
CA VAL A 11 13.35 7.88 2.48
C VAL A 11 14.77 7.65 3.01
N GLN A 12 15.66 7.08 2.20
CA GLN A 12 17.06 6.92 2.59
C GLN A 12 17.73 8.28 2.83
N THR A 13 17.51 9.25 1.95
CA THR A 13 18.03 10.62 2.12
C THR A 13 17.50 11.27 3.39
N LEU A 14 16.20 11.09 3.71
CA LEU A 14 15.63 11.59 4.96
C LEU A 14 16.31 10.99 6.19
N ILE A 15 16.58 9.68 6.17
CA ILE A 15 17.25 8.96 7.25
C ILE A 15 18.71 9.39 7.41
N ASP A 16 19.41 9.64 6.31
CA ASP A 16 20.83 10.02 6.34
C ASP A 16 21.05 11.49 6.77
N VAL A 17 20.12 12.39 6.42
CA VAL A 17 20.26 13.83 6.65
C VAL A 17 19.64 14.27 7.99
N PHE A 18 18.59 13.60 8.46
CA PHE A 18 17.85 14.01 9.65
C PHE A 18 17.82 12.92 10.73
N THR A 19 17.67 13.34 11.99
CA THR A 19 17.35 12.40 13.08
C THR A 19 15.88 11.99 13.01
N VAL A 20 15.60 10.95 12.22
CA VAL A 20 14.24 10.44 11.98
C VAL A 20 13.80 9.54 13.14
N SER A 21 12.65 9.86 13.74
CA SER A 21 11.99 9.03 14.77
C SER A 21 11.06 7.95 14.20
N GLY A 22 10.77 8.01 12.91
CA GLY A 22 9.86 7.14 12.18
C GLY A 22 9.34 7.84 10.92
N ILE A 23 8.79 7.07 10.00
CA ILE A 23 8.29 7.52 8.70
C ILE A 23 6.78 7.36 8.63
N VAL A 24 6.07 8.45 8.36
CA VAL A 24 4.63 8.43 8.04
C VAL A 24 4.50 8.62 6.55
N HIS A 25 4.14 7.55 5.84
CA HIS A 25 3.94 7.57 4.40
C HIS A 25 2.45 7.67 4.12
N TYR A 26 2.04 8.67 3.34
CA TYR A 26 0.65 8.85 2.96
C TYR A 26 0.52 9.28 1.50
N GLY A 27 -0.61 8.96 0.89
CA GLY A 27 -0.89 9.29 -0.50
C GLY A 27 -2.21 8.66 -0.95
N THR A 28 -2.40 8.56 -2.25
CA THR A 28 -3.56 7.88 -2.84
C THR A 28 -3.24 6.44 -3.22
N ALA A 29 -4.28 5.65 -3.46
CA ALA A 29 -4.20 4.28 -3.98
C ALA A 29 -5.49 3.94 -4.74
N GLY A 30 -5.40 2.94 -5.62
CA GLY A 30 -6.55 2.27 -6.20
C GLY A 30 -7.09 1.17 -5.30
N SER A 31 -8.39 0.88 -5.35
CA SER A 31 -8.99 -0.26 -4.66
C SER A 31 -9.12 -1.49 -5.56
N SER A 32 -8.68 -2.65 -5.05
CA SER A 32 -8.74 -3.93 -5.77
C SER A 32 -9.99 -4.77 -5.50
N ASN A 33 -10.88 -4.34 -4.59
CA ASN A 33 -12.08 -5.09 -4.17
C ASN A 33 -13.15 -4.17 -3.56
N ASP A 34 -14.24 -4.76 -3.03
CA ASP A 34 -15.36 -4.00 -2.43
C ASP A 34 -15.17 -3.69 -0.93
N SER A 35 -14.02 -4.01 -0.35
CA SER A 35 -13.75 -3.73 1.08
C SER A 35 -13.43 -2.25 1.33
N MET A 36 -13.07 -1.52 0.27
CA MET A 36 -12.67 -0.12 0.28
C MET A 36 -13.49 0.64 -0.77
N SER A 37 -13.94 1.85 -0.43
CA SER A 37 -14.66 2.73 -1.34
C SER A 37 -13.91 4.03 -1.55
N PHE A 38 -14.27 4.80 -2.59
CA PHE A 38 -13.71 6.11 -2.83
C PHE A 38 -13.67 6.99 -1.58
N GLY A 39 -12.56 7.68 -1.38
CA GLY A 39 -12.32 8.56 -0.23
C GLY A 39 -12.01 7.84 1.08
N ASP A 40 -12.25 6.53 1.20
CA ASP A 40 -11.81 5.75 2.36
C ASP A 40 -10.29 5.82 2.50
N VAL A 41 -9.79 5.69 3.73
CA VAL A 41 -8.35 5.66 4.01
C VAL A 41 -7.95 4.28 4.52
N SER A 42 -7.15 3.56 3.74
CA SER A 42 -6.55 2.29 4.12
C SER A 42 -5.36 2.51 5.06
N VAL A 43 -5.33 1.74 6.15
CA VAL A 43 -4.15 1.55 6.99
C VAL A 43 -3.73 0.08 6.86
N PRO A 44 -2.88 -0.25 5.87
CA PRO A 44 -2.52 -1.64 5.64
C PRO A 44 -1.64 -2.16 6.77
N LYS A 45 -1.89 -3.39 7.20
CA LYS A 45 -1.03 -4.11 8.15
C LYS A 45 0.23 -4.64 7.47
N PHE A 46 0.10 -4.99 6.19
CA PHE A 46 1.17 -5.50 5.35
C PHE A 46 1.09 -4.87 3.97
N VAL A 47 2.24 -4.62 3.36
CA VAL A 47 2.38 -4.27 1.95
C VAL A 47 3.28 -5.29 1.26
N ALA A 48 3.13 -5.50 -0.04
CA ALA A 48 3.96 -6.41 -0.81
C ALA A 48 4.35 -5.78 -2.15
N TYR A 49 5.54 -6.12 -2.66
CA TYR A 49 5.90 -5.84 -4.04
C TYR A 49 5.22 -6.84 -4.95
N THR A 50 4.22 -6.38 -5.68
CA THR A 50 3.46 -7.21 -6.61
C THR A 50 3.89 -7.04 -8.06
N SER A 51 4.94 -6.27 -8.32
CA SER A 51 5.61 -6.14 -9.63
C SER A 51 6.79 -7.11 -9.81
N ALA A 52 7.19 -7.82 -8.75
CA ALA A 52 8.34 -8.72 -8.80
C ALA A 52 7.97 -10.10 -9.34
N TRP A 53 8.28 -10.33 -10.61
CA TRP A 53 7.89 -11.54 -11.31
C TRP A 53 9.08 -12.29 -11.92
N THR A 54 8.91 -13.60 -12.05
CA THR A 54 9.59 -14.39 -13.07
C THR A 54 8.61 -14.60 -14.22
N TRP A 55 8.99 -14.15 -15.41
CA TRP A 55 8.29 -14.56 -16.62
C TRP A 55 8.61 -16.03 -16.92
N LYS A 56 7.59 -16.89 -16.90
CA LYS A 56 7.81 -18.32 -17.06
C LYS A 56 8.14 -18.65 -18.51
N LYS A 57 8.96 -19.68 -18.68
CA LYS A 57 9.27 -20.23 -20.01
C LYS A 57 7.96 -20.67 -20.67
N PHE A 58 7.76 -20.31 -21.93
CA PHE A 58 6.58 -20.73 -22.69
C PHE A 58 6.39 -22.26 -22.62
N LYS A 59 5.16 -22.70 -22.32
CA LYS A 59 4.77 -24.11 -22.12
C LYS A 59 5.47 -24.82 -20.94
N SER A 60 6.02 -24.11 -19.97
CA SER A 60 6.42 -24.71 -18.70
C SER A 60 5.19 -25.16 -17.90
N PRO A 61 5.27 -26.26 -17.13
CA PRO A 61 4.17 -26.68 -16.26
C PRO A 61 3.89 -25.63 -15.18
N LYS A 62 2.64 -25.55 -14.71
CA LYS A 62 2.25 -24.75 -13.53
C LYS A 62 2.97 -25.31 -12.30
N GLU A 63 3.63 -24.44 -11.53
CA GLU A 63 4.40 -24.81 -10.33
C GLU A 63 3.67 -24.43 -9.04
N SER A 64 2.86 -23.36 -9.06
CA SER A 64 2.05 -22.92 -7.92
C SER A 64 0.75 -22.24 -8.34
N ASP A 65 -0.20 -22.15 -7.42
CA ASP A 65 -1.48 -21.47 -7.66
C ASP A 65 -1.37 -19.95 -7.77
N THR A 66 -0.29 -19.38 -7.24
CA THR A 66 0.02 -17.93 -7.30
C THR A 66 0.53 -17.45 -8.67
N GLU A 67 0.47 -18.29 -9.70
CA GLU A 67 0.88 -17.93 -11.07
C GLU A 67 -0.25 -17.20 -11.81
N LEU A 68 0.08 -16.08 -12.46
CA LEU A 68 -0.81 -15.41 -13.39
C LEU A 68 -0.67 -16.08 -14.76
N SER A 69 -1.64 -16.92 -15.14
CA SER A 69 -1.77 -17.45 -16.50
C SER A 69 -2.47 -16.41 -17.39
N PHE A 70 -1.76 -15.84 -18.37
CA PHE A 70 -2.39 -14.91 -19.32
C PHE A 70 -3.47 -15.60 -20.15
N GLY A 71 -3.35 -16.91 -20.36
CA GLY A 71 -4.29 -17.69 -21.14
C GLY A 71 -5.71 -17.68 -20.56
N ASP A 72 -5.81 -17.55 -19.23
CA ASP A 72 -7.09 -17.51 -18.50
C ASP A 72 -7.88 -16.22 -18.79
N PHE A 73 -7.21 -15.20 -19.33
CA PHE A 73 -7.78 -13.88 -19.65
C PHE A 73 -7.85 -13.62 -21.16
N THR A 74 -7.55 -14.61 -22.00
CA THR A 74 -7.67 -14.50 -23.46
C THR A 74 -9.16 -14.43 -23.87
N VAL A 75 -9.53 -13.48 -24.72
CA VAL A 75 -10.91 -13.35 -25.25
C VAL A 75 -11.01 -14.09 -26.61
N PRO A 76 -12.11 -14.81 -26.91
CA PRO A 76 -13.37 -14.89 -26.15
C PRO A 76 -13.46 -15.99 -25.09
N ASN A 77 -12.67 -17.07 -25.20
CA ASN A 77 -12.93 -18.31 -24.44
C ASN A 77 -11.73 -18.78 -23.59
N GLY A 78 -10.78 -17.89 -23.30
CA GLY A 78 -9.48 -18.26 -22.77
C GLY A 78 -8.62 -19.01 -23.80
N GLY A 79 -7.54 -19.61 -23.33
CA GLY A 79 -6.67 -20.49 -24.11
C GLY A 79 -5.21 -20.07 -24.12
N GLU A 80 -4.33 -20.97 -24.54
CA GLU A 80 -2.89 -20.70 -24.63
C GLU A 80 -2.63 -19.44 -25.47
N ASN A 81 -1.74 -18.58 -24.97
CA ASN A 81 -1.19 -17.47 -25.72
C ASN A 81 0.32 -17.40 -25.55
N LEU A 82 0.98 -16.63 -26.41
CA LEU A 82 2.44 -16.52 -26.45
C LEU A 82 3.04 -15.86 -25.21
N LEU A 83 2.25 -15.11 -24.42
CA LEU A 83 2.71 -14.50 -23.17
C LEU A 83 2.86 -15.55 -22.05
N GLY A 84 2.13 -16.67 -22.11
CA GLY A 84 2.29 -17.77 -21.15
C GLY A 84 1.82 -17.39 -19.74
N ALA A 85 2.75 -17.38 -18.77
CA ALA A 85 2.43 -17.12 -17.37
C ALA A 85 3.54 -16.35 -16.63
N LEU A 86 3.15 -15.65 -15.56
CA LEU A 86 4.04 -15.02 -14.59
C LEU A 86 3.97 -15.75 -13.26
N LYS A 87 5.12 -15.86 -12.58
CA LYS A 87 5.20 -16.30 -11.18
C LYS A 87 5.63 -15.12 -10.32
N PHE A 88 4.83 -14.81 -9.30
CA PHE A 88 5.21 -13.81 -8.30
C PHE A 88 6.37 -14.33 -7.45
N ARG A 89 7.30 -13.44 -7.14
CA ARG A 89 8.48 -13.75 -6.34
C ARG A 89 8.36 -13.14 -4.96
N ASN A 90 9.15 -13.69 -4.05
CA ASN A 90 9.47 -13.05 -2.80
C ASN A 90 10.67 -12.11 -3.02
N GLU A 91 10.76 -11.09 -2.16
CA GLU A 91 11.88 -10.18 -2.08
C GLU A 91 12.93 -10.65 -1.10
N GLU A 92 14.18 -10.26 -1.33
CA GLU A 92 15.25 -10.42 -0.36
C GLU A 92 15.39 -9.14 0.48
N LEU A 93 14.94 -9.22 1.73
CA LEU A 93 15.01 -8.11 2.67
C LEU A 93 16.34 -8.11 3.43
N TYR A 94 17.08 -7.02 3.26
CA TYR A 94 18.25 -6.70 4.06
C TYR A 94 17.87 -5.95 5.33
N SER A 95 18.44 -6.35 6.47
CA SER A 95 18.34 -5.59 7.72
C SER A 95 19.70 -5.53 8.39
N VAL A 96 20.05 -4.36 8.94
CA VAL A 96 21.36 -4.13 9.54
C VAL A 96 21.64 -5.16 10.64
N GLY A 97 22.77 -5.85 10.52
CA GLY A 97 23.20 -6.88 11.48
C GLY A 97 22.42 -8.21 11.41
N LYS A 98 21.61 -8.44 10.37
CA LYS A 98 20.86 -9.68 10.16
C LYS A 98 21.18 -10.30 8.79
N PRO A 99 21.06 -11.62 8.63
CA PRO A 99 21.13 -12.24 7.31
C PRO A 99 19.97 -11.78 6.42
N MET A 100 20.19 -11.82 5.10
CA MET A 100 19.12 -11.62 4.12
C MET A 100 17.97 -12.58 4.39
N LYS A 101 16.74 -12.06 4.30
CA LYS A 101 15.53 -12.82 4.54
C LYS A 101 14.59 -12.72 3.35
N GLU A 102 14.14 -13.86 2.86
CA GLU A 102 13.09 -13.94 1.86
C GLU A 102 11.73 -13.54 2.47
N VAL A 103 11.05 -12.56 1.87
CA VAL A 103 9.77 -12.02 2.33
C VAL A 103 8.84 -11.73 1.17
N PHE A 104 7.56 -12.03 1.34
CA PHE A 104 6.51 -11.52 0.44
C PHE A 104 5.82 -10.30 1.06
N TRP A 105 5.47 -10.41 2.35
CA TRP A 105 4.77 -9.39 3.10
C TRP A 105 5.74 -8.58 3.96
N LEU A 106 5.71 -7.26 3.77
CA LEU A 106 6.42 -6.28 4.56
C LEU A 106 5.45 -5.70 5.60
N PRO A 107 5.63 -5.98 6.89
CA PRO A 107 4.77 -5.42 7.94
C PRO A 107 5.11 -3.95 8.20
N VAL A 108 4.09 -3.14 8.47
CA VAL A 108 4.28 -1.83 9.11
C VAL A 108 4.61 -2.00 10.60
N ASP A 109 5.07 -0.93 11.26
CA ASP A 109 5.40 -0.99 12.68
C ASP A 109 4.16 -1.34 13.54
N SER A 110 4.30 -2.37 14.38
CA SER A 110 3.17 -2.93 15.14
C SER A 110 2.60 -1.99 16.20
N ALA A 111 3.45 -1.16 16.82
CA ALA A 111 3.01 -0.21 17.83
C ALA A 111 2.29 0.97 17.16
N TRP A 112 2.83 1.46 16.05
CA TRP A 112 2.22 2.51 15.24
C TRP A 112 0.90 2.04 14.63
N PHE A 113 0.83 0.80 14.15
CA PHE A 113 -0.41 0.21 13.65
C PHE A 113 -1.50 0.16 14.73
N LYS A 114 -1.14 -0.19 15.98
CA LYS A 114 -2.08 -0.18 17.11
C LYS A 114 -2.60 1.22 17.42
N ILE A 115 -1.73 2.24 17.36
CA ILE A 115 -2.13 3.64 17.52
C ILE A 115 -3.09 4.05 16.39
N ALA A 116 -2.76 3.72 15.14
CA ALA A 116 -3.58 4.03 13.98
C ALA A 116 -4.99 3.41 14.06
N GLY A 117 -5.11 2.20 14.61
CA GLY A 117 -6.39 1.54 14.86
C GLY A 117 -7.31 2.24 15.87
N GLY A 118 -6.77 3.16 16.68
CA GLY A 118 -7.54 3.93 17.67
C GLY A 118 -7.92 5.35 17.22
N LEU A 119 -7.49 5.78 16.03
CA LEU A 119 -7.72 7.15 15.57
C LEU A 119 -9.19 7.40 15.29
N LYS A 120 -9.66 8.60 15.65
CA LYS A 120 -11.00 9.10 15.31
C LYS A 120 -10.85 10.32 14.44
N VAL A 121 -11.04 10.16 13.13
CA VAL A 121 -10.82 11.20 12.13
C VAL A 121 -12.10 11.41 11.33
N THR A 122 -12.55 12.66 11.22
CA THR A 122 -13.65 13.04 10.32
C THR A 122 -13.10 13.25 8.92
N LEU A 123 -13.42 12.33 8.03
CA LEU A 123 -13.03 12.38 6.62
C LEU A 123 -13.97 13.27 5.82
N GLU A 124 -13.44 13.95 4.80
CA GLU A 124 -14.22 14.71 3.85
C GLU A 124 -15.05 13.77 2.97
N ARG A 125 -16.33 14.12 2.81
CA ARG A 125 -17.24 13.43 1.88
C ARG A 125 -17.32 14.13 0.53
N CYS A 126 -16.99 15.41 0.48
CA CYS A 126 -17.20 16.27 -0.68
C CYS A 126 -15.94 17.04 -1.04
N ASN A 127 -15.82 17.39 -2.32
CA ASN A 127 -14.97 18.47 -2.78
C ASN A 127 -15.85 19.59 -3.34
N ASP A 128 -15.25 20.57 -4.03
CA ASP A 128 -15.98 21.72 -4.56
C ASP A 128 -17.02 21.35 -5.64
N THR A 129 -16.89 20.20 -6.30
CA THR A 129 -17.69 19.83 -7.48
C THR A 129 -18.62 18.65 -7.24
N PHE A 130 -18.38 17.80 -6.24
CA PHE A 130 -19.22 16.66 -5.93
C PHE A 130 -19.11 16.18 -4.48
N CYS A 131 -20.06 15.32 -4.10
CA CYS A 131 -20.06 14.57 -2.84
C CYS A 131 -20.16 13.07 -3.09
N LEU A 132 -19.41 12.29 -2.33
CA LEU A 132 -19.53 10.84 -2.28
C LEU A 132 -20.90 10.43 -1.69
N PRO A 133 -21.48 9.30 -2.15
CA PRO A 133 -22.77 8.83 -1.68
C PRO A 133 -22.72 8.41 -0.19
N THR A 134 -21.60 7.83 0.23
CA THR A 134 -21.34 7.37 1.60
C THR A 134 -20.27 8.24 2.25
N THR A 135 -20.32 8.35 3.57
CA THR A 135 -19.24 9.00 4.34
C THR A 135 -18.03 8.07 4.34
N PRO A 136 -16.84 8.56 3.94
CA PRO A 136 -15.63 7.76 4.02
C PRO A 136 -15.25 7.35 5.43
N LYS A 137 -14.52 6.25 5.52
CA LYS A 137 -14.02 5.66 6.77
C LYS A 137 -12.52 5.38 6.70
N VAL A 138 -11.90 5.30 7.87
CA VAL A 138 -10.57 4.71 8.03
C VAL A 138 -10.73 3.21 8.20
N VAL A 139 -10.01 2.42 7.41
CA VAL A 139 -10.07 0.96 7.42
C VAL A 139 -8.69 0.39 7.73
N CYS A 140 -8.57 -0.24 8.90
CA CYS A 140 -7.30 -0.77 9.38
C CYS A 140 -7.23 -2.28 9.20
N GLY A 141 -6.04 -2.79 8.85
CA GLY A 141 -5.73 -4.22 8.93
C GLY A 141 -5.80 -4.99 7.62
N LEU A 142 -6.18 -4.32 6.53
CA LEU A 142 -6.13 -4.88 5.18
C LEU A 142 -4.68 -4.96 4.69
N LYS A 143 -4.50 -5.49 3.48
CA LYS A 143 -3.19 -5.59 2.83
C LYS A 143 -3.11 -4.61 1.65
N GLY A 144 -1.96 -3.99 1.50
CA GLY A 144 -1.61 -3.17 0.34
C GLY A 144 -0.71 -3.94 -0.61
N SER A 145 -0.64 -3.46 -1.85
CA SER A 145 0.30 -3.90 -2.87
C SER A 145 0.94 -2.68 -3.49
N SER A 146 2.22 -2.80 -3.84
CA SER A 146 2.93 -1.78 -4.59
C SER A 146 3.49 -2.39 -5.86
N ALA A 147 3.41 -1.64 -6.94
CA ALA A 147 4.01 -1.98 -8.21
C ALA A 147 4.38 -0.69 -8.94
N ASP A 148 5.45 -0.73 -9.72
CA ASP A 148 5.82 0.38 -10.60
C ASP A 148 4.98 0.41 -11.89
N MET A 149 3.67 0.44 -11.69
CA MET A 149 2.66 0.42 -12.72
C MET A 149 1.36 0.98 -12.14
N PHE A 150 0.82 1.99 -12.81
CA PHE A 150 -0.53 2.44 -12.55
C PHE A 150 -1.51 1.34 -12.97
N LEU A 151 -2.25 0.78 -12.00
CA LEU A 151 -3.16 -0.32 -12.27
C LEU A 151 -4.53 0.19 -12.73
N ASP A 152 -4.81 0.04 -14.02
CA ASP A 152 -6.12 0.34 -14.63
C ASP A 152 -6.66 -0.89 -15.37
N ASN A 153 -6.94 -1.97 -14.62
CA ASN A 153 -7.42 -3.22 -15.21
C ASN A 153 -8.29 -4.02 -14.22
N ALA A 154 -9.60 -4.07 -14.50
CA ALA A 154 -10.59 -4.75 -13.67
C ALA A 154 -10.31 -6.23 -13.40
N GLU A 155 -9.72 -6.97 -14.35
CA GLU A 155 -9.46 -8.39 -14.16
C GLU A 155 -8.16 -8.63 -13.39
N TYR A 156 -7.15 -7.82 -13.64
CA TYR A 156 -5.89 -7.93 -12.90
C TYR A 156 -6.03 -7.47 -11.44
N ARG A 157 -6.82 -6.43 -11.13
CA ARG A 157 -7.11 -6.07 -9.74
C ARG A 157 -7.84 -7.20 -8.99
N LYS A 158 -8.79 -7.89 -9.65
CA LYS A 158 -9.50 -9.05 -9.08
C LYS A 158 -8.55 -10.22 -8.84
N PHE A 159 -7.63 -10.46 -9.77
CA PHE A 159 -6.56 -11.44 -9.58
C PHE A 159 -5.75 -11.14 -8.33
N LEU A 160 -5.23 -9.91 -8.18
CA LEU A 160 -4.44 -9.52 -7.02
C LEU A 160 -5.20 -9.70 -5.70
N PHE A 161 -6.48 -9.30 -5.67
CA PHE A 161 -7.31 -9.52 -4.49
C PHE A 161 -7.51 -11.02 -4.19
N ARG A 162 -7.85 -11.83 -5.20
CA ARG A 162 -8.11 -13.25 -5.01
C ARG A 162 -6.86 -14.00 -4.51
N GLU A 163 -5.72 -13.74 -5.12
CA GLU A 163 -4.48 -14.48 -4.81
C GLU A 163 -3.80 -13.98 -3.53
N PHE A 164 -3.82 -12.67 -3.26
CA PHE A 164 -3.02 -12.08 -2.19
C PHE A 164 -3.85 -11.43 -1.07
N GLY A 165 -5.16 -11.24 -1.28
CA GLY A 165 -6.04 -10.52 -0.36
C GLY A 165 -5.70 -9.03 -0.26
N VAL A 166 -5.05 -8.45 -1.27
CA VAL A 166 -4.78 -7.00 -1.30
C VAL A 166 -6.06 -6.24 -1.54
N SER A 167 -6.22 -5.12 -0.85
CA SER A 167 -7.42 -4.25 -0.94
C SER A 167 -7.09 -2.87 -1.51
N THR A 168 -5.82 -2.48 -1.47
CA THR A 168 -5.32 -1.26 -2.09
C THR A 168 -4.05 -1.52 -2.88
N VAL A 169 -3.87 -0.80 -3.99
CA VAL A 169 -2.70 -0.85 -4.85
C VAL A 169 -2.12 0.56 -5.02
N ASP A 170 -0.82 0.71 -4.84
CA ASP A 170 -0.10 1.97 -5.04
C ASP A 170 1.26 1.73 -5.74
N GLU A 171 2.10 2.76 -5.81
CA GLU A 171 3.36 2.70 -6.57
C GLU A 171 4.61 2.89 -5.68
N GLU A 172 4.47 2.93 -4.34
CA GLU A 172 5.61 3.27 -3.46
C GLU A 172 5.64 2.58 -2.10
N SER A 173 4.51 2.15 -1.53
CA SER A 173 4.46 1.79 -0.11
C SER A 173 5.41 0.67 0.27
N ALA A 174 5.54 -0.37 -0.56
CA ALA A 174 6.46 -1.47 -0.32
C ALA A 174 7.92 -0.99 -0.31
N ALA A 175 8.29 -0.03 -1.17
CA ALA A 175 9.61 0.58 -1.17
C ALA A 175 9.89 1.36 0.09
N VAL A 176 8.95 2.20 0.52
CA VAL A 176 9.09 2.95 1.77
C VAL A 176 9.23 2.01 2.97
N VAL A 177 8.37 0.99 3.07
CA VAL A 177 8.42 0.04 4.20
C VAL A 177 9.70 -0.78 4.18
N MET A 178 10.18 -1.21 3.01
CA MET A 178 11.43 -1.96 2.88
C MET A 178 12.64 -1.11 3.30
N THR A 179 12.73 0.14 2.81
CA THR A 179 13.83 1.05 3.15
C THR A 179 13.87 1.36 4.65
N THR A 180 12.73 1.55 5.31
CA THR A 180 12.70 1.82 6.77
C THR A 180 12.96 0.59 7.62
N THR A 181 12.57 -0.59 7.13
CA THR A 181 12.78 -1.86 7.86
C THR A 181 14.26 -2.16 8.02
N SER A 182 15.08 -1.80 7.02
CA SER A 182 16.50 -2.10 7.04
C SER A 182 17.28 -1.50 8.24
N PRO A 183 17.19 -0.19 8.53
CA PRO A 183 17.74 0.42 9.73
C PRO A 183 16.87 0.25 10.99
N GLY A 184 15.70 -0.40 10.89
CA GLY A 184 14.78 -0.58 12.02
C GLY A 184 14.02 0.68 12.43
N ILE A 185 13.76 1.57 11.48
CA ILE A 185 12.98 2.81 11.70
C ILE A 185 11.48 2.48 11.62
N PRO A 186 10.65 2.88 12.61
CA PRO A 186 9.21 2.66 12.58
C PRO A 186 8.57 3.30 11.35
N VAL A 187 7.59 2.62 10.76
CA VAL A 187 6.87 3.10 9.57
C VAL A 187 5.38 2.80 9.66
N ILE A 188 4.55 3.70 9.14
CA ILE A 188 3.12 3.50 8.92
C ILE A 188 2.73 4.04 7.55
N VAL A 189 1.68 3.44 6.95
CA VAL A 189 1.18 3.78 5.63
C VAL A 189 -0.30 4.20 5.73
N PHE A 190 -0.67 5.27 5.03
CA PHE A 190 -2.05 5.76 4.91
C PHE A 190 -2.39 6.01 3.45
N ARG A 191 -3.36 5.26 2.89
CA ARG A 191 -3.71 5.38 1.47
C ARG A 191 -5.18 5.74 1.28
N GLY A 192 -5.43 6.95 0.78
CA GLY A 192 -6.77 7.40 0.39
C GLY A 192 -7.18 6.79 -0.96
N VAL A 193 -8.38 6.25 -1.06
CA VAL A 193 -8.83 5.57 -2.30
C VAL A 193 -9.30 6.59 -3.34
N SER A 194 -8.55 6.73 -4.43
CA SER A 194 -8.81 7.67 -5.54
C SER A 194 -9.58 7.03 -6.70
N ASP A 195 -9.43 5.73 -6.88
CA ASP A 195 -9.98 4.91 -7.96
C ASP A 195 -10.16 3.47 -7.46
N LEU A 196 -10.74 2.60 -8.28
CA LEU A 196 -10.89 1.17 -8.00
C LEU A 196 -10.11 0.34 -9.04
N ALA A 197 -8.93 0.84 -9.43
CA ALA A 197 -7.95 0.12 -10.23
C ALA A 197 -8.49 -0.47 -11.55
N GLY A 198 -9.36 0.29 -12.22
CA GLY A 198 -9.97 -0.04 -13.50
C GLY A 198 -11.29 -0.79 -13.42
N GLY A 199 -11.90 -0.89 -12.24
CA GLY A 199 -13.24 -1.46 -12.02
C GLY A 199 -14.39 -0.45 -12.17
N GLU A 200 -14.10 0.74 -12.67
CA GLU A 200 -14.91 1.93 -12.41
C GLU A 200 -15.93 2.04 -13.52
N PRO A 201 -17.23 2.16 -13.23
CA PRO A 201 -18.22 2.20 -14.29
C PRO A 201 -18.14 3.50 -15.11
N THR A 202 -17.86 4.62 -14.44
CA THR A 202 -17.95 5.97 -15.05
C THR A 202 -17.04 7.03 -14.43
N TRP A 203 -16.51 6.83 -13.22
CA TRP A 203 -15.75 7.87 -12.52
C TRP A 203 -14.26 7.80 -12.87
N SER A 204 -13.67 8.95 -13.21
CA SER A 204 -12.23 9.05 -13.44
C SER A 204 -11.47 9.31 -12.14
N SER A 205 -10.33 8.64 -11.99
CA SER A 205 -9.38 8.82 -10.88
C SER A 205 -9.02 10.29 -10.64
N THR A 206 -8.89 11.08 -11.71
CA THR A 206 -8.55 12.51 -11.66
C THR A 206 -9.53 13.34 -10.84
N SER A 207 -10.81 12.98 -10.84
CA SER A 207 -11.84 13.73 -10.13
C SER A 207 -11.76 13.53 -8.61
N LEU A 208 -11.31 12.35 -8.17
CA LEU A 208 -11.37 11.89 -6.79
C LEU A 208 -10.02 11.94 -6.07
N MET A 209 -8.92 12.09 -6.82
CA MET A 209 -7.56 12.23 -6.30
C MET A 209 -7.45 13.26 -5.18
N ASN A 210 -7.99 14.47 -5.37
CA ASN A 210 -7.90 15.54 -4.37
C ASN A 210 -8.59 15.16 -3.05
N LEU A 211 -9.78 14.58 -3.13
CA LEU A 211 -10.55 14.15 -1.95
C LEU A 211 -9.81 13.03 -1.20
N ALA A 212 -9.32 12.04 -1.94
CA ALA A 212 -8.56 10.92 -1.40
C ALA A 212 -7.28 11.40 -0.70
N SER A 213 -6.52 12.31 -1.33
CA SER A 213 -5.31 12.93 -0.77
C SER A 213 -5.60 13.71 0.52
N ILE A 214 -6.67 14.52 0.53
CA ILE A 214 -7.08 15.29 1.73
C ILE A 214 -7.40 14.33 2.88
N ASN A 215 -8.14 13.26 2.61
CA ASN A 215 -8.50 12.28 3.64
C ASN A 215 -7.27 11.54 4.17
N ALA A 216 -6.35 11.09 3.30
CA ALA A 216 -5.11 10.47 3.72
C ALA A 216 -4.25 11.41 4.59
N LEU A 217 -4.13 12.68 4.19
CA LEU A 217 -3.43 13.71 4.95
C LEU A 217 -4.04 13.93 6.34
N LYS A 218 -5.37 14.03 6.45
CA LYS A 218 -6.06 14.20 7.74
C LYS A 218 -5.72 13.07 8.72
N VAL A 219 -5.72 11.83 8.24
CA VAL A 219 -5.36 10.66 9.07
C VAL A 219 -3.89 10.72 9.47
N ALA A 220 -3.00 11.06 8.54
CA ALA A 220 -1.57 11.20 8.82
C ALA A 220 -1.29 12.29 9.87
N VAL A 221 -1.94 13.45 9.77
CA VAL A 221 -1.80 14.56 10.74
C VAL A 221 -2.29 14.16 12.13
N GLU A 222 -3.48 13.54 12.22
CA GLU A 222 -4.01 13.08 13.51
C GLU A 222 -3.12 11.99 14.13
N PHE A 223 -2.57 11.10 13.30
CA PHE A 223 -1.60 10.09 13.73
C PHE A 223 -0.34 10.74 14.32
N ILE A 224 0.27 11.70 13.60
CA ILE A 224 1.47 12.41 14.04
C ILE A 224 1.22 13.13 15.37
N ALA A 225 0.08 13.82 15.50
CA ALA A 225 -0.31 14.49 16.73
C ALA A 225 -0.47 13.50 17.90
N THR A 226 -1.07 12.34 17.64
CA THR A 226 -1.27 11.28 18.64
C THR A 226 0.06 10.68 19.12
N VAL A 227 0.97 10.36 18.20
CA VAL A 227 2.32 9.87 18.52
C VAL A 227 3.11 10.91 19.33
N GLY A 228 3.02 12.20 18.95
CA GLY A 228 3.66 13.29 19.67
C GLY A 228 3.23 13.41 21.13
N LYS A 229 1.92 13.30 21.40
CA LYS A 229 1.34 13.34 22.76
C LYS A 229 1.77 12.14 23.63
N GLN A 230 1.88 10.95 23.05
CA GLN A 230 2.33 9.77 23.80
C GLN A 230 3.79 9.91 24.23
N LYS A 231 4.66 10.42 23.35
CA LYS A 231 6.07 10.69 23.69
C LYS A 231 6.21 11.70 24.82
N SER A 232 5.47 12.81 24.78
CA SER A 232 5.53 13.83 25.84
C SER A 232 5.09 13.30 27.21
N THR A 233 4.07 12.43 27.23
CA THR A 233 3.56 11.80 28.45
C THR A 233 4.57 10.83 29.06
N MET A 234 5.27 10.05 28.23
CA MET A 234 6.32 9.14 28.68
C MET A 234 7.55 9.88 29.22
N SER A 235 7.95 11.00 28.60
CA SER A 235 9.07 11.82 29.12
C SER A 235 8.73 12.54 30.43
N ALA A 236 7.48 12.94 30.64
CA ALA A 236 7.06 13.58 31.89
C ALA A 236 6.97 12.59 33.07
N GLY A 237 6.63 11.32 32.80
CA GLY A 237 6.60 10.26 33.82
C GLY A 237 7.99 9.84 34.31
N SER A 238 9.01 9.90 33.43
CA SER A 238 10.39 9.53 33.77
C SER A 238 11.19 10.62 34.48
N ALA A 239 10.72 11.88 34.46
CA ALA A 239 11.37 12.99 35.15
C ALA A 239 10.92 13.14 36.63
N ASN A 240 9.90 12.39 37.05
CA ASN A 240 9.35 12.40 38.41
C ASN A 240 9.76 11.19 39.26
N ASN A 241 10.77 10.43 38.82
CA ASN A 241 11.39 9.32 39.57
C ASN A 241 12.88 9.56 39.76
#